data_AF-A0A5L4VKG6-F1
#
_entry.id   AF-A0A5L4VKG6-F1
#
_cell.length_a   1.000
_cell.length_b   1.000
_cell.length_c   1.000
_cell.angle_alpha   90.00
_cell.angle_beta   90.00
_cell.angle_gamma   90.00
#
_symmetry.space_group_name_H-M   'P 1'
#
loop_
_entity.id
_entity.type
_entity.pdbx_description
1 polymer ?
#
loop_
_entity_poly.entity_id
_entity_poly.type
_entity_poly.pdbx_seq_one_letter_code
_entity_poly.pdbx_strand_id
1 'polypeptide(L)' 'MRKVLLQILIFSVIFILIFNLTRFLMQLHFIPQDTDKIELLKMYAFGTFHDIRFLSAAFLPLLLCGFLSYFAPL' A
#
# COMPACT_ATOMS: atom_id res chain seq x y z
N MET A 1 7.58 -19.74 7.58
CA MET A 1 7.37 -18.51 6.77
C MET A 1 5.93 -18.23 6.32
N ARG A 2 5.04 -19.24 6.12
CA ARG A 2 3.63 -18.98 5.70
C ARG A 2 2.86 -18.00 6.60
N LYS A 3 3.07 -18.07 7.92
CA LYS A 3 2.46 -17.15 8.90
C LYS A 3 2.93 -15.70 8.72
N VAL A 4 4.22 -15.48 8.47
CA VAL A 4 4.82 -14.15 8.27
C VAL A 4 4.37 -13.55 6.94
N LEU A 5 4.35 -14.34 5.86
CA LEU A 5 3.87 -13.88 4.56
C LEU A 5 2.39 -13.49 4.61
N LEU A 6 1.58 -14.27 5.33
CA LEU A 6 0.17 -13.97 5.55
C LEU A 6 -0.03 -12.70 6.40
N GLN A 7 0.82 -12.47 7.41
CA GLN A 7 0.81 -11.20 8.16
C GLN A 7 1.15 -10.00 7.26
N ILE A 8 2.19 -10.10 6.43
CA ILE A 8 2.58 -9.03 5.48
C ILE A 8 1.42 -8.72 4.53
N LEU A 9 0.74 -9.75 4.02
CA LEU A 9 -0.41 -9.57 3.13
C LEU A 9 -1.57 -8.87 3.85
N ILE A 10 -1.92 -9.32 5.06
CA ILE A 10 -2.98 -8.70 5.87
C ILE A 10 -2.64 -7.23 6.19
N PHE A 11 -1.42 -6.95 6.66
CA PHE A 11 -1.00 -5.59 6.95
C PHE A 11 -1.06 -4.71 5.70
N SER A 12 -0.60 -5.22 4.55
CA SER A 12 -0.65 -4.46 3.29
C SER A 12 -2.08 -4.08 2.91
N VAL A 13 -3.04 -5.01 3.04
CA VAL A 13 -4.46 -4.73 2.78
C VAL A 13 -4.99 -3.65 3.74
N ILE A 14 -4.69 -3.77 5.04
CA ILE A 14 -5.13 -2.79 6.04
C ILE A 14 -4.57 -1.40 5.72
N PHE A 15 -3.28 -1.29 5.42
CA PHE A 15 -2.66 0.01 5.10
C PHE A 15 -3.20 0.63 3.81
N ILE A 16 -3.44 -0.16 2.76
CA ILE A 16 -4.06 0.34 1.52
C ILE A 16 -5.46 0.89 1.81
N LEU A 17 -6.25 0.21 2.64
CA LEU A 17 -7.59 0.69 3.02
C LEU A 17 -7.51 2.00 3.80
N ILE A 18 -6.59 2.10 4.77
CA ILE A 18 -6.38 3.33 5.54
C ILE A 18 -5.95 4.48 4.62
N PHE A 19 -4.98 4.27 3.73
CA PHE A 19 -4.52 5.31 2.81
C PHE A 19 -5.61 5.79 1.86
N ASN A 20 -6.44 4.88 1.34
CA ASN A 20 -7.60 5.26 0.52
C ASN A 20 -8.67 6.00 1.33
N LEU A 21 -8.93 5.59 2.57
CA LEU A 21 -9.84 6.32 3.45
C LEU A 21 -9.34 7.74 3.73
N THR A 22 -8.05 7.89 4.05
CA THR A 22 -7.44 9.21 4.27
C THR A 22 -7.51 10.07 3.01
N ARG A 23 -7.29 9.48 1.82
CA ARG A 23 -7.43 10.17 0.53
C ARG A 23 -8.87 10.63 0.27
N PHE A 24 -9.84 9.78 0.58
CA PHE A 24 -11.26 10.13 0.48
C PHE A 24 -11.65 11.26 1.44
N LEU A 25 -11.17 11.22 2.69
CA LEU A 25 -11.40 12.29 3.66
C LEU A 25 -10.80 13.64 3.20
N MET A 26 -9.61 13.61 2.58
CA MET A 26 -9.03 14.80 1.97
C MET A 26 -9.88 15.33 0.81
N GLN A 27 -10.47 14.45 -0.01
CA GLN A 27 -11.35 14.89 -1.09
C GLN A 27 -12.57 15.66 -0.61
N LEU A 28 -13.12 15.32 0.57
CA LEU A 28 -14.31 15.99 1.11
C LEU A 28 -14.05 17.45 1.52
N HIS A 29 -12.85 17.78 2.00
CA HIS A 29 -12.58 19.08 2.62
C HIS A 29 -11.46 19.89 1.96
N PHE A 30 -10.51 19.25 1.26
CA PHE A 30 -9.34 19.92 0.68
C PHE A 30 -9.38 20.02 -0.84
N ILE A 31 -10.12 19.15 -1.53
CA ILE A 31 -10.18 19.13 -3.00
C ILE A 31 -11.44 19.87 -3.47
N PRO A 32 -11.32 20.87 -4.36
CA PRO A 32 -12.47 21.53 -4.95
C PRO A 32 -13.40 20.52 -5.63
N GLN A 33 -14.69 20.57 -5.31
CA GLN A 33 -15.68 19.62 -5.85
C GLN A 33 -15.89 19.78 -7.36
N ASP A 34 -15.47 20.91 -7.93
CA ASP A 34 -15.51 21.21 -9.36
C ASP A 34 -14.33 20.61 -10.14
N THR A 35 -13.48 19.82 -9.49
CA THR A 35 -12.32 19.18 -10.13
C THR A 35 -12.78 18.16 -11.17
N ASP A 36 -12.14 18.19 -12.34
CA ASP A 36 -12.39 17.24 -13.42
C ASP A 36 -12.28 15.78 -12.93
N LYS A 37 -13.27 14.97 -13.30
CA LYS A 37 -13.33 13.54 -12.94
C LYS A 37 -12.09 12.77 -13.40
N ILE A 38 -11.47 13.20 -14.49
CA ILE A 38 -10.24 12.60 -15.04
C ILE A 38 -9.05 12.91 -14.13
N GLU A 39 -8.92 14.14 -13.64
CA GLU A 39 -7.86 14.52 -12.71
C GLU A 39 -8.03 13.84 -11.35
N LEU A 40 -9.27 13.71 -10.88
CA LEU A 40 -9.60 12.89 -9.70
C LEU A 40 -9.19 11.43 -9.90
N LEU A 41 -9.54 10.81 -11.03
CA LEU A 41 -9.14 9.43 -11.33
C LEU A 41 -7.61 9.27 -11.34
N LYS A 42 -6.89 10.20 -11.98
CA LYS A 42 -5.42 10.20 -11.99
C LYS A 42 -4.86 10.29 -10.58
N MET A 43 -5.36 11.20 -9.75
CA MET A 43 -4.92 11.36 -8.37
C MET A 43 -5.07 10.05 -7.58
N TYR A 44 -6.21 9.36 -7.69
CA TYR A 44 -6.43 8.08 -7.02
C TYR A 44 -5.52 6.96 -7.57
N ALA A 45 -5.34 6.89 -8.89
CA ALA A 45 -4.48 5.89 -9.52
C ALA A 45 -3.01 6.08 -9.11
N PHE A 46 -2.49 7.31 -9.21
CA PHE A 46 -1.11 7.62 -8.82
C PHE A 46 -0.90 7.44 -7.31
N GLY A 47 -1.87 7.87 -6.50
CA GLY A 47 -1.82 7.66 -5.06
C GLY A 47 -1.76 6.18 -4.70
N THR A 48 -2.65 5.36 -5.27
CA THR A 48 -2.68 3.91 -5.00
C THR A 48 -1.40 3.22 -5.49
N PHE A 49 -0.87 3.61 -6.65
CA PHE A 49 0.41 3.11 -7.14
C PHE A 49 1.57 3.45 -6.20
N HIS A 50 1.61 4.69 -5.70
CA HIS A 50 2.60 5.12 -4.74
C HIS A 50 2.50 4.32 -3.42
N ASP A 51 1.28 4.11 -2.91
CA ASP A 51 1.04 3.34 -1.69
C ASP A 51 1.55 1.89 -1.81
N ILE A 52 1.28 1.23 -2.94
CA ILE A 52 1.77 -0.13 -3.23
C ILE A 52 3.29 -0.15 -3.28
N ARG A 53 3.91 0.85 -3.93
CA ARG A 53 5.37 0.96 -4.00
C ARG A 53 5.99 1.17 -2.63
N PHE A 54 5.39 2.02 -1.81
CA PHE A 54 5.83 2.28 -0.44
C PHE A 54 5.77 1.01 0.42
N LEU A 55 4.64 0.31 0.41
CA LEU A 55 4.49 -0.95 1.15
C LEU A 55 5.46 -2.02 0.65
N SER A 56 5.65 -2.10 -0.66
CA SER A 56 6.61 -3.03 -1.27
C SER A 56 8.04 -2.75 -0.78
N ALA A 57 8.47 -1.48 -0.75
CA ALA A 57 9.76 -1.08 -0.24
C ALA A 57 9.90 -1.35 1.27
N ALA A 58 8.85 -1.11 2.05
CA ALA A 58 8.84 -1.33 3.50
C ALA A 58 8.93 -2.82 3.88
N PHE A 59 8.24 -3.70 3.13
CA PHE A 59 8.24 -5.14 3.40
C PHE A 59 9.32 -5.93 2.67
N LEU A 60 10.04 -5.31 1.72
CA LEU A 60 11.14 -5.97 0.99
C LEU A 60 12.20 -6.61 1.90
N PRO A 61 12.70 -5.95 2.97
CA PRO A 61 13.70 -6.56 3.85
C PRO A 61 13.17 -7.80 4.58
N LEU A 62 11.90 -7.77 4.99
CA LEU A 62 11.22 -8.90 5.63
C LEU A 62 11.02 -10.07 4.66
N LEU A 63 10.64 -9.77 3.41
CA LEU A 63 10.52 -10.77 2.35
C LEU A 63 11.87 -11.39 1.99
N LEU A 64 12.93 -10.59 1.90
CA LEU A 64 14.30 -11.06 1.66
C LEU A 64 14.80 -11.95 2.80
N CYS A 65 14.59 -11.55 4.05
CA CYS A 65 14.91 -12.38 5.21
C CYS A 65 14.13 -13.70 5.19
N GLY A 66 12.83 -13.65 4.87
CA GLY A 66 11.99 -14.83 4.70
C GLY A 66 12.45 -15.76 3.58
N PHE A 67 12.95 -15.21 2.47
CA PHE A 67 13.49 -15.96 1.36
C PHE A 67 14.83 -16.62 1.73
N LEU A 68 15.76 -15.86 2.31
CA LEU A 68 17.08 -16.36 2.71
C LEU A 68 16.98 -17.47 3.76
N SER A 69 16.03 -17.40 4.69
CA SER A 69 15.81 -18.48 5.67
C SER A 69 15.37 -19.80 5.04
N TYR A 70 14.90 -19.79 3.79
CA TYR A 70 14.50 -21.02 3.08
C TYR A 70 15.70 -21.76 2.50
N PHE A 71 16.81 -21.05 2.25
CA PHE A 71 18.05 -21.59 1.69
C PHE A 71 19.16 -21.79 2.72
N ALA A 72 19.05 -21.16 3.90
CA ALA A 72 19.95 -21.38 5.01
C ALA A 72 19.39 -22.49 5.92
N PRO A 73 19.88 -23.75 5.81
CA PRO A 73 19.63 -24.75 6.85
C PRO A 73 20.38 -24.30 8.11
N LEU A 74 19.64 -23.80 9.09
CA LEU A 74 20.06 -23.79 10.50
C LEU A 74 19.71 -25.16 11.11
#